data_AF-A0AA39CUM4-F1
#
_entry.id   AF-A0AA39CUM4-F1
#
_cell.length_a   1.000
_cell.length_b   1.000
_cell.length_c   1.000
_cell.angle_alpha   90.00
_cell.angle_beta   90.00
_cell.angle_gamma   90.00
#
_symmetry.space_group_name_H-M   'P 1'
#
loop_
_entity.id
_entity.type
_entity.pdbx_description
1 polymer ?
#
loop_
_entity_poly.entity_id
_entity_poly.type
_entity_poly.pdbx_seq_one_letter_code
_entity_poly.pdbx_strand_id
1 'polypeptide(L)'
;MSPSSTVVVEVAHSEHQNWRVSRLLAEEYILGSNLEVRVVVGVNLEYEKTKRAVFSVWRAKQREDEVWVVETVVRNRTFRNDDDKSTTDNQTLGLRLRLEDFADEKTCQRFKAKDKSFKDRDIFVSCDGMYGYLERAEAMDETAAKAQ
;
A
#
# COMPACT_ATOMS: atom_id res chain seq x y z
N MET A 1 26.91 -0.96 5.25
CA MET A 1 25.96 -1.11 4.12
C MET A 1 24.71 -0.36 4.51
N SER A 2 24.15 0.47 3.62
CA SER A 2 22.81 1.04 3.87
C SER A 2 21.81 -0.12 3.87
N PRO A 3 20.92 -0.25 4.86
CA PRO A 3 19.93 -1.32 4.85
C PRO A 3 19.05 -1.20 3.60
N SER A 4 18.77 -2.34 2.97
CA SER A 4 17.84 -2.42 1.83
C SER A 4 16.46 -1.94 2.26
N SER A 5 15.91 -0.95 1.55
CA SER A 5 14.56 -0.46 1.80
C SER A 5 13.55 -1.36 1.09
N THR A 6 12.72 -2.06 1.87
CA THR A 6 11.70 -2.96 1.34
C THR A 6 10.29 -2.40 1.57
N VAL A 7 9.43 -2.59 0.56
CA VAL A 7 7.98 -2.35 0.66
C VAL A 7 7.27 -3.69 0.68
N VAL A 8 6.41 -3.90 1.69
CA VAL A 8 5.54 -5.07 1.78
C VAL A 8 4.12 -4.65 1.39
N VAL A 9 3.46 -5.46 0.57
CA VAL A 9 2.04 -5.33 0.25
C VAL A 9 1.35 -6.58 0.79
N GLU A 10 0.52 -6.40 1.81
CA GLU A 10 -0.27 -7.47 2.42
C GLU A 10 -1.72 -7.33 1.96
N VAL A 11 -2.33 -8.41 1.49
CA VAL A 11 -3.72 -8.43 1.05
C VAL A 11 -4.49 -9.42 1.91
N ALA A 12 -5.46 -8.93 2.68
CA ALA A 12 -6.35 -9.74 3.48
C ALA A 12 -7.72 -9.84 2.80
N HIS A 13 -8.11 -11.08 2.52
CA HIS A 13 -9.46 -11.44 2.11
C HIS A 13 -10.25 -11.80 3.39
N SER A 14 -11.23 -10.98 3.75
CA SER A 14 -12.06 -11.20 4.94
C SER A 14 -13.21 -12.15 4.61
N GLU A 15 -12.96 -13.46 4.63
CA GLU A 15 -14.00 -14.49 4.84
C GLU A 15 -14.34 -14.67 6.32
N HIS A 16 -13.57 -14.02 7.21
CA HIS A 16 -13.79 -14.08 8.65
C HIS A 16 -13.64 -12.67 9.22
N GLN A 17 -14.66 -12.21 9.95
CA GLN A 17 -14.83 -10.83 10.46
C GLN A 17 -13.64 -10.25 11.26
N ASN A 18 -12.64 -11.07 11.62
CA ASN A 18 -11.52 -10.69 12.47
C ASN A 18 -10.17 -10.58 11.74
N TRP A 19 -10.04 -11.06 10.49
CA TRP A 19 -8.77 -10.96 9.77
C TRP A 19 -8.72 -9.69 8.92
N ARG A 20 -7.83 -8.78 9.30
CA ARG A 20 -7.55 -7.54 8.58
C ARG A 20 -6.10 -7.17 8.75
N VAL A 21 -5.48 -6.66 7.68
CA VAL A 21 -4.20 -5.99 7.79
C VAL A 21 -4.38 -4.80 8.72
N SER A 22 -3.66 -4.85 9.84
CA SER A 22 -3.78 -3.89 10.94
C SER A 22 -2.46 -3.17 11.16
N ARG A 23 -2.52 -2.10 11.96
CA ARG A 23 -1.32 -1.37 12.36
C ARG A 23 -0.35 -2.25 13.14
N LEU A 24 -0.83 -3.18 13.96
CA LEU A 24 0.03 -4.08 14.75
C LEU A 24 0.88 -4.97 13.83
N LEU A 25 0.28 -5.54 12.77
CA LEU A 25 1.01 -6.31 11.78
C LEU A 25 2.04 -5.44 11.03
N ALA A 26 1.70 -4.20 10.71
CA ALA A 26 2.66 -3.27 10.12
C ALA A 26 3.82 -2.92 11.07
N GLU A 27 3.56 -2.82 12.38
CA GLU A 27 4.59 -2.65 13.41
C GLU A 27 5.51 -3.87 13.52
N GLU A 28 4.96 -5.08 13.45
CA GLU A 28 5.75 -6.32 13.41
C GLU A 28 6.66 -6.38 12.19
N TYR A 29 6.15 -6.08 10.99
CA TYR A 29 6.97 -6.02 9.79
C TYR A 29 8.06 -4.94 9.88
N ILE A 30 7.71 -3.70 10.22
CA ILE A 30 8.64 -2.56 10.16
C ILE A 30 9.67 -2.62 11.29
N LEU A 31 9.22 -2.76 12.53
CA LEU A 31 10.10 -2.75 13.69
C LEU A 31 10.77 -4.12 13.90
N GLY A 32 10.05 -5.22 13.67
CA GLY A 32 10.58 -6.57 13.82
C GLY A 32 11.62 -6.95 12.77
N SER A 33 11.63 -6.29 11.61
CA SER A 33 12.69 -6.43 10.59
C SER A 33 13.88 -5.49 10.82
N ASN A 34 13.98 -4.81 11.96
CA ASN A 34 14.99 -3.76 12.20
C ASN A 34 15.05 -2.72 11.06
N LEU A 35 13.87 -2.30 10.55
CA LEU A 35 13.70 -1.28 9.51
C LEU A 35 14.18 -1.68 8.11
N GLU A 36 14.44 -2.96 7.85
CA GLU A 36 14.61 -3.46 6.48
C GLU A 36 13.30 -3.32 5.68
N VAL A 37 12.16 -3.51 6.33
CA VAL A 37 10.86 -3.08 5.81
C VAL A 37 10.62 -1.64 6.25
N ARG A 38 10.43 -0.73 5.29
CA ARG A 38 10.17 0.69 5.57
C ARG A 38 8.72 1.09 5.34
N VAL A 39 8.00 0.35 4.49
CA VAL A 39 6.61 0.63 4.16
C VAL A 39 5.82 -0.65 4.13
N VAL A 40 4.64 -0.64 4.76
CA VAL A 40 3.65 -1.69 4.65
C VAL A 40 2.38 -1.09 4.05
N VAL A 41 1.90 -1.68 2.96
CA VAL A 41 0.60 -1.39 2.37
C VAL A 41 -0.32 -2.54 2.73
N GLY A 42 -1.38 -2.25 3.48
CA GLY A 42 -2.41 -3.24 3.79
C GLY A 42 -3.63 -3.02 2.93
N VAL A 43 -4.06 -4.05 2.21
CA VAL A 43 -5.30 -4.07 1.43
C VAL A 43 -6.28 -5.02 2.11
N ASN A 44 -7.45 -4.52 2.51
CA ASN A 44 -8.51 -5.33 3.11
C ASN A 44 -9.68 -5.39 2.13
N LEU A 45 -10.02 -6.61 1.73
CA LEU A 45 -11.13 -6.91 0.82
C LEU A 45 -12.22 -7.65 1.61
N GLU A 46 -13.40 -7.06 1.73
CA GLU A 46 -14.56 -7.67 2.37
C GLU A 46 -15.44 -8.29 1.29
N TYR A 47 -15.79 -9.58 1.37
CA TYR A 47 -16.68 -10.22 0.38
C TYR A 47 -17.99 -10.76 0.95
N GLU A 48 -18.08 -10.97 2.28
CA GLU A 48 -19.28 -11.56 2.88
C GLU A 48 -20.51 -10.63 2.86
N LYS A 49 -20.30 -9.31 2.94
CA LYS A 49 -21.41 -8.35 3.16
C LYS A 49 -21.54 -7.30 2.08
N THR A 50 -20.46 -6.62 1.72
CA THR A 50 -20.55 -5.37 0.94
C THR A 50 -19.59 -5.28 -0.24
N LYS A 51 -18.77 -6.31 -0.47
CA LYS A 51 -17.63 -6.26 -1.41
C LYS A 51 -16.61 -5.14 -1.12
N ARG A 52 -16.74 -4.39 -0.03
CA ARG A 52 -15.93 -3.19 0.21
C ARG A 52 -14.43 -3.48 0.18
N ALA A 53 -13.68 -2.59 -0.46
CA ALA A 53 -12.23 -2.68 -0.51
C ALA A 53 -11.59 -1.38 0.00
N VAL A 54 -10.70 -1.53 0.97
CA VAL A 54 -9.95 -0.41 1.56
C VAL A 54 -8.47 -0.71 1.59
N PHE A 55 -7.64 0.33 1.58
CA PHE A 55 -6.22 0.19 1.85
C PHE A 55 -5.73 1.14 2.94
N SER A 56 -4.65 0.75 3.61
CA SER A 56 -3.91 1.56 4.58
C SER A 56 -2.43 1.52 4.22
N VAL A 57 -1.70 2.57 4.59
CA VAL A 57 -0.25 2.67 4.37
C VAL A 57 0.41 3.09 5.66
N TRP A 58 1.42 2.32 6.06
CA TRP A 58 2.24 2.57 7.22
C TRP A 58 3.69 2.75 6.80
N ARG A 59 4.37 3.75 7.39
CA ARG A 59 5.77 4.04 7.10
C ARG A 59 6.60 4.10 8.38
N ALA A 60 7.83 3.62 8.28
CA ALA A 60 8.87 3.91 9.26
C ALA A 60 9.15 5.42 9.29
N LYS A 61 9.09 6.01 10.47
CA LYS A 61 9.41 7.42 10.69
C LYS A 61 10.33 7.55 11.88
N GLN A 62 11.44 8.24 11.69
CA GLN A 62 12.31 8.63 12.79
C GLN A 62 11.76 9.89 13.44
N ARG A 63 11.69 9.89 14.77
CA ARG A 63 11.32 11.07 15.58
C ARG A 63 12.56 11.89 15.93
N GLU A 64 12.34 13.07 16.52
CA GLU A 64 13.41 13.99 16.95
C GLU A 64 14.33 13.39 18.03
N ASP A 65 13.85 12.41 18.78
CA ASP A 65 14.60 11.64 19.78
C ASP A 65 15.36 10.45 19.18
N GLU A 66 15.53 10.43 17.85
CA GLU A 66 16.15 9.36 17.06
C GLU A 66 15.41 7.99 17.12
N VAL A 67 14.26 7.92 17.80
CA VAL A 67 13.47 6.68 17.92
C VAL A 67 12.64 6.46 16.65
N TRP A 68 12.70 5.23 16.13
CA TRP A 68 11.88 4.81 14.99
C TRP A 68 10.49 4.38 15.43
N VAL A 69 9.48 4.89 14.74
CA VAL A 69 8.07 4.54 14.96
C VAL A 69 7.37 4.22 13.66
N VAL A 70 6.20 3.60 13.76
CA VAL A 70 5.30 3.39 12.63
C VAL A 70 4.25 4.49 12.57
N GLU A 71 4.31 5.28 11.51
CA GLU A 71 3.33 6.32 11.17
C GLU A 71 2.26 5.74 10.24
N THR A 72 0.98 5.99 10.55
CA THR A 72 -0.12 5.69 9.62
C THR A 72 -0.27 6.86 8.66
N VAL A 73 0.19 6.70 7.42
CA VAL A 73 0.12 7.72 6.36
C VAL A 73 -1.23 7.72 5.68
N VAL A 74 -1.81 6.53 5.49
CA VAL A 74 -3.17 6.36 4.96
C VAL A 74 -3.90 5.37 5.85
N ARG A 75 -5.12 5.72 6.25
CA ARG A 75 -5.97 4.85 7.08
C ARG A 75 -7.26 4.53 6.34
N ASN A 76 -7.49 3.24 6.08
CA ASN A 76 -8.72 2.66 5.54
C ASN A 76 -9.33 3.48 4.39
N ARG A 77 -8.49 3.88 3.43
CA ARG A 77 -8.93 4.58 2.23
C ARG A 77 -9.74 3.61 1.38
N THR A 78 -11.02 3.88 1.25
CA THR A 78 -11.91 3.13 0.35
C THR A 78 -11.51 3.39 -1.10
N PHE A 79 -11.45 2.30 -1.88
CA PHE A 79 -11.35 2.35 -3.34
C PHE A 79 -12.46 1.53 -4.02
N ARG A 80 -13.16 0.65 -3.29
CA ARG A 80 -14.45 0.06 -3.66
C ARG A 80 -15.43 0.25 -2.52
N ASN A 81 -16.54 0.93 -2.77
CA ASN A 81 -17.57 1.19 -1.76
C ASN A 81 -18.49 -0.02 -1.54
N ASP A 82 -19.44 0.12 -0.61
CA ASP A 82 -20.40 -0.95 -0.28
C ASP A 82 -21.43 -1.23 -1.40
N ASP A 83 -21.53 -0.34 -2.40
CA ASP A 83 -22.40 -0.47 -3.57
C ASP A 83 -21.68 -1.10 -4.78
N ASP A 84 -20.51 -1.71 -4.56
CA ASP A 84 -19.65 -2.30 -5.59
C ASP A 84 -19.26 -1.28 -6.69
N LYS A 85 -19.02 -0.02 -6.30
CA LYS A 85 -18.59 1.06 -7.19
C LYS A 85 -17.25 1.65 -6.77
N SER A 86 -16.50 2.14 -7.75
CA SER A 86 -15.33 2.97 -7.47
C SER A 86 -15.74 4.22 -6.68
N THR A 87 -14.83 4.71 -5.85
CA THR A 87 -14.94 6.05 -5.25
C THR A 87 -14.46 7.09 -6.28
N THR A 88 -15.27 7.29 -7.32
CA THR A 88 -14.91 7.81 -8.65
C THR A 88 -14.53 9.30 -8.77
N ASP A 89 -14.39 10.05 -7.68
CA ASP A 89 -14.30 11.52 -7.77
C ASP A 89 -12.96 12.10 -7.33
N ASN A 90 -11.88 11.31 -7.36
CA ASN A 90 -10.59 11.88 -6.95
C ASN A 90 -9.37 11.17 -7.56
N GLN A 91 -9.02 11.54 -8.79
CA GLN A 91 -7.77 11.13 -9.46
C GLN A 91 -6.52 11.48 -8.64
N THR A 92 -6.63 12.34 -7.62
CA THR A 92 -5.51 12.71 -6.75
C THR A 92 -5.36 11.79 -5.53
N LEU A 93 -6.37 10.97 -5.21
CA LEU A 93 -6.34 10.00 -4.12
C LEU A 93 -5.93 8.62 -4.64
N GLY A 94 -5.06 7.95 -3.88
CA GLY A 94 -4.56 6.63 -4.27
C GLY A 94 -3.33 6.21 -3.47
N LEU A 95 -2.81 5.04 -3.82
CA LEU A 95 -1.54 4.54 -3.30
C LEU A 95 -0.39 5.34 -3.91
N ARG A 96 0.47 5.88 -3.05
CA ARG A 96 1.66 6.63 -3.47
C ARG A 96 2.89 6.11 -2.75
N LEU A 97 3.80 5.52 -3.51
CA LEU A 97 5.09 5.02 -3.03
C LEU A 97 6.20 5.88 -3.64
N ARG A 98 7.17 6.29 -2.84
CA ARG A 98 8.24 7.20 -3.26
C ARG A 98 9.53 6.41 -3.49
N LEU A 99 10.46 6.94 -4.27
CA LEU A 99 11.78 6.32 -4.47
C LEU A 99 12.47 6.00 -3.14
N GLU A 100 12.34 6.89 -2.15
CA GLU A 100 12.88 6.70 -0.80
C GLU A 100 12.30 5.48 -0.06
N ASP A 101 11.13 4.98 -0.48
CA ASP A 101 10.52 3.79 0.09
C ASP A 101 11.22 2.50 -0.39
N PHE A 102 11.98 2.56 -1.51
CA PHE A 102 12.63 1.40 -2.15
C PHE A 102 14.15 1.50 -2.24
N ALA A 103 14.71 2.68 -2.01
CA ALA A 103 16.12 2.96 -2.26
C ALA A 103 16.82 3.55 -1.04
N ASP A 104 18.14 3.34 -0.97
CA ASP A 104 18.98 4.01 0.01
C ASP A 104 19.18 5.50 -0.31
N GLU A 105 19.65 6.25 0.68
CA GLU A 105 19.84 7.70 0.54
C GLU A 105 20.78 8.04 -0.63
N LYS A 106 21.86 7.29 -0.79
CA LYS A 106 22.85 7.50 -1.87
C LYS A 106 22.21 7.35 -3.25
N THR A 107 21.37 6.35 -3.44
CA THR A 107 20.61 6.13 -4.67
C THR A 107 19.64 7.28 -4.88
N CYS A 108 18.89 7.66 -3.85
CA CYS A 108 17.97 8.80 -3.94
C CYS A 108 18.69 10.09 -4.34
N GLN A 109 19.82 10.42 -3.71
CA GLN A 109 20.63 11.60 -4.04
C GLN A 109 21.18 11.55 -5.47
N ARG A 110 21.63 10.38 -5.94
CA ARG A 110 22.12 10.19 -7.31
C ARG A 110 21.03 10.50 -8.35
N PHE A 111 19.79 10.07 -8.12
CA PHE A 111 18.67 10.41 -9.01
C PHE A 111 18.32 11.89 -8.92
N LYS A 112 18.32 12.49 -7.72
CA LYS A 112 18.09 13.94 -7.52
C LYS A 112 19.11 14.81 -8.26
N ALA A 113 20.36 14.40 -8.32
CA ALA A 113 21.44 15.15 -8.97
C ALA A 113 21.39 15.08 -10.51
N LYS A 114 20.87 13.98 -11.08
CA LYS A 114 20.86 13.75 -12.53
C LYS A 114 19.73 14.43 -13.26
N ASP A 115 18.60 14.65 -12.61
CA ASP A 115 17.45 15.29 -13.24
C ASP A 115 16.76 16.22 -12.23
N LYS A 116 16.95 17.53 -12.43
CA LYS A 116 16.33 18.59 -11.62
C LYS A 116 14.83 18.73 -11.91
N SER A 117 14.34 18.17 -13.02
CA SER A 117 12.95 18.15 -13.44
C SER A 117 12.22 16.84 -13.08
N PHE A 118 12.91 15.92 -12.39
CA PHE A 118 12.44 14.61 -11.96
C PHE A 118 11.32 14.73 -10.91
N LYS A 119 10.13 15.09 -11.40
CA LYS A 119 8.89 15.30 -10.65
C LYS A 119 8.20 13.96 -10.30
N ASP A 120 8.55 12.89 -11.01
CA ASP A 120 7.95 11.56 -10.84
C ASP A 120 8.83 10.65 -9.96
N ARG A 121 9.09 11.08 -8.72
CA ARG A 121 9.72 10.20 -7.71
C ARG A 121 8.76 9.17 -7.14
N ASP A 122 7.50 9.26 -7.55
CA ASP A 122 6.41 8.57 -6.90
C ASP A 122 5.74 7.62 -7.90
N ILE A 123 5.66 6.35 -7.53
CA ILE A 123 4.73 5.41 -8.12
C ILE A 123 3.35 5.77 -7.55
N PHE A 124 2.43 6.18 -8.42
CA PHE A 124 1.07 6.51 -8.04
C PHE A 124 0.08 5.59 -8.74
N VAL A 125 -0.81 5.00 -7.95
CA VAL A 125 -1.97 4.24 -8.43
C VAL A 125 -3.21 4.89 -7.81
N SER A 126 -4.07 5.48 -8.63
CA SER A 126 -5.31 6.10 -8.17
C SER A 126 -6.25 5.06 -7.56
N CYS A 127 -7.22 5.51 -6.74
CA CYS A 127 -8.28 4.62 -6.25
C CYS A 127 -9.04 3.94 -7.40
N ASP A 128 -9.33 4.67 -8.49
CA ASP A 128 -9.95 4.10 -9.70
C ASP A 128 -9.07 3.03 -10.35
N GLY A 129 -7.75 3.26 -10.39
CA GLY A 129 -6.78 2.29 -10.86
C GLY A 129 -6.81 1.02 -10.01
N MET A 130 -6.76 1.16 -8.67
CA MET A 130 -6.86 0.04 -7.74
C MET A 130 -8.16 -0.74 -7.89
N TYR A 131 -9.29 -0.03 -8.03
CA TYR A 131 -10.60 -0.64 -8.30
C TYR A 131 -10.58 -1.47 -9.59
N GLY A 132 -10.09 -0.88 -10.69
CA GLY A 132 -10.01 -1.59 -11.97
C GLY A 132 -9.04 -2.77 -11.97
N TYR A 133 -7.97 -2.73 -11.16
CA TYR A 133 -7.11 -3.91 -10.96
C TYR A 133 -7.86 -5.03 -10.24
N LEU A 134 -8.62 -4.68 -9.20
CA LEU A 134 -9.40 -5.64 -8.43
C LEU A 134 -10.50 -6.31 -9.30
N GLU A 135 -11.27 -5.52 -10.05
CA GLU A 135 -12.31 -6.07 -10.95
C GLU A 135 -11.72 -7.03 -11.99
N ARG A 136 -10.57 -6.68 -12.57
CA ARG A 136 -9.91 -7.57 -13.54
C ARG A 136 -9.43 -8.86 -12.90
N ALA A 137 -8.88 -8.80 -11.69
CA ALA A 137 -8.44 -9.99 -10.97
C ALA A 137 -9.63 -10.92 -10.68
N GLU A 138 -10.73 -10.39 -10.15
CA GLU A 138 -11.95 -11.15 -9.87
C GLU A 138 -12.55 -11.79 -11.13
N ALA A 139 -12.62 -11.05 -12.24
CA ALA A 139 -13.12 -11.58 -13.51
C ALA A 139 -12.23 -12.71 -14.08
N MET A 140 -10.90 -12.63 -13.88
CA MET A 140 -9.98 -13.69 -14.26
C MET A 140 -10.19 -14.94 -13.41
N ASP A 141 -10.38 -14.79 -12.10
CA ASP A 141 -10.66 -15.91 -11.19
C ASP A 141 -11.99 -16.61 -11.51
N GLU A 142 -13.05 -15.84 -11.81
CA GLU A 142 -14.33 -16.41 -12.25
C GLU A 142 -14.21 -17.20 -13.56
N THR A 143 -13.39 -16.72 -14.49
CA THR A 143 -13.16 -17.39 -15.78
C THR A 143 -12.38 -18.69 -15.57
N ALA A 144 -11.37 -18.67 -14.70
CA ALA A 144 -10.60 -19.85 -14.34
C ALA A 144 -11.46 -20.91 -13.62
N ALA A 145 -12.36 -20.49 -12.72
CA ALA A 145 -13.27 -21.38 -12.01
C ALA A 145 -14.29 -22.07 -12.93
N LYS A 146 -14.74 -21.40 -14.02
CA LYS A 146 -15.68 -21.97 -15.00
C LYS A 146 -15.02 -22.91 -16.02
N ALA A 147 -13.69 -22.93 -16.09
CA ALA A 147 -12.93 -23.76 -17.01
C ALA A 147 -12.46 -25.09 -16.40
N GLN A 148 -12.74 -25.32 -15.10
CA GLN A 148 -12.52 -26.57 -14.37
C GLN A 148 -13.77 -27.43 -14.35
#